data_AF-A0A1C6A600-F1
#
_entry.id   AF-A0A1C6A600-F1
#
_cell.length_a   1.000
_cell.length_b   1.000
_cell.length_c   1.000
_cell.angle_alpha   90.00
_cell.angle_beta   90.00
_cell.angle_gamma   90.00
#
_symmetry.space_group_name_H-M   'P 1'
#
loop_
_entity.id
_entity.type
_entity.pdbx_description
1 polymer ?
#
loop_
_entity_poly.entity_id
_entity_poly.type
_entity_poly.pdbx_seq_one_letter_code
_entity_poly.pdbx_strand_id
1 'polypeptide(L)'
;MSYIKGEKAYIINTIFGICMFLLIGIVRPILVYFFNIDIINLLMIIMIILAILIIVGAKENKRKSINIFDRSVNMFILGSVFFIIKNESNIFTPILTIISCILIFILYKKKLRTKYIKNCISYFIIAFSIFIVSITIIQDYLGFSNLYDLDRGYKSCSIIKELAIPTNAKKRNYKLTNDNVKVSIGYRIKGIDKSYRKTSLYIEKLKNDGWKIIDVKHFLNKDLYTLTKDERSVIIEMKENSLIIGLVSDIKDKISKMSLEEKIGQMIIAGFNGKKLNEEINTLVNDLDLGGIILFSRNIENSNQLKNLTEDINNINKNIPLFISTDEEGGRVSRLPNDTTKFESAKDIGDKGDTNYAYKNGMNLGRTLKKHNINMDFAPVIDIYSNPKNTVIWDRAYGTDEKIVSDMGIATMNGLKKEGVMPVVKHFPGHGDTDIDSHFDLPVVNKSLKQLESFELIPFKEAIDKGCDAIMVSHILIEKIDSKNPATLSKNIIYKLLREKMNFKGVVITDDMHMKAISNNLSIEEASVKSINAGSDIILIGSDIDITKSVIEKIKLAVKNNKITEDRIDESVYRILTLKEKYFNKKDK
;
A
#
# COMPACT_ATOMS: atom_id res chain seq x y z
N MET A 1 18.34 -11.62 75.10
CA MET A 1 17.88 -11.39 76.48
C MET A 1 17.63 -9.90 76.65
N SER A 2 16.46 -9.37 76.99
CA SER A 2 15.19 -9.95 77.42
C SER A 2 14.11 -8.84 77.32
N TYR A 3 13.12 -9.07 76.49
CA TYR A 3 11.68 -8.85 76.73
C TYR A 3 11.27 -7.94 77.92
N ILE A 4 11.48 -6.63 77.81
CA ILE A 4 10.67 -5.60 78.48
C ILE A 4 10.40 -4.55 77.39
N LYS A 5 9.44 -4.79 76.49
CA LYS A 5 7.98 -4.54 76.60
C LYS A 5 7.71 -3.03 76.55
N GLY A 6 6.99 -2.46 75.58
CA GLY A 6 5.93 -3.00 74.71
C GLY A 6 4.92 -1.87 74.40
N GLU A 7 4.83 -0.86 75.27
CA GLU A 7 3.83 0.21 75.12
C GLU A 7 4.29 1.40 74.28
N LYS A 8 5.57 1.81 74.36
CA LYS A 8 6.06 2.97 73.56
C LYS A 8 6.13 2.68 72.06
N ALA A 9 6.44 1.44 71.67
CA ALA A 9 6.45 1.05 70.26
C ALA A 9 5.04 0.97 69.67
N TYR A 10 4.06 0.56 70.48
CA TYR A 10 2.66 0.56 70.05
C TYR A 10 2.14 1.98 69.87
N ILE A 11 2.37 2.88 70.84
CA ILE A 11 1.96 4.29 70.73
C ILE A 11 2.61 4.96 69.51
N ILE A 12 3.90 4.72 69.25
CA ILE A 12 4.58 5.26 68.07
C ILE A 12 3.99 4.70 66.77
N ASN A 13 3.69 3.40 66.71
CA ASN A 13 3.09 2.79 65.52
C ASN A 13 1.63 3.21 65.31
N THR A 14 0.87 3.44 66.39
CA THR A 14 -0.51 3.95 66.32
C THR A 14 -0.52 5.41 65.88
N ILE A 15 0.36 6.25 66.42
CA ILE A 15 0.53 7.65 65.96
C ILE A 15 0.99 7.67 64.50
N PHE A 16 1.93 6.81 64.12
CA PHE A 16 2.39 6.68 62.73
C PHE A 16 1.26 6.23 61.79
N GLY A 17 0.43 5.27 62.23
CA GLY A 17 -0.73 4.80 61.49
C GLY A 17 -1.81 5.88 61.33
N ILE A 18 -2.11 6.63 62.39
CA ILE A 18 -3.08 7.74 62.36
C ILE A 18 -2.56 8.88 61.47
N CYS A 19 -1.28 9.24 61.57
CA CYS A 19 -0.65 10.23 60.69
C CYS A 19 -0.68 9.79 59.22
N MET A 20 -0.38 8.51 58.93
CA MET A 20 -0.46 7.96 57.57
C MET A 20 -1.90 7.93 57.04
N PHE A 21 -2.88 7.62 57.90
CA PHE A 21 -4.28 7.60 57.51
C PHE A 21 -4.82 9.01 57.23
N LEU A 22 -4.48 9.99 58.08
CA LEU A 22 -4.84 11.39 57.86
C LEU A 22 -4.12 11.97 56.62
N LEU A 23 -2.85 11.61 56.38
CA LEU A 23 -2.11 12.08 55.20
C LEU A 23 -2.64 11.46 53.89
N ILE A 24 -2.85 10.15 53.86
CA ILE A 24 -3.26 9.43 52.64
C ILE A 24 -4.75 9.62 52.37
N GLY A 25 -5.57 9.70 53.42
CA GLY A 25 -7.01 9.83 53.31
C GLY A 25 -7.49 11.26 53.08
N ILE A 26 -6.86 12.25 53.72
CA ILE A 26 -7.36 13.64 53.74
C ILE A 26 -6.44 14.58 52.97
N VAL A 27 -5.13 14.50 53.19
CA VAL A 27 -4.17 15.45 52.59
C VAL A 27 -3.88 15.13 51.11
N ARG A 28 -3.83 13.85 50.74
CA ARG A 28 -3.58 13.39 49.36
C ARG A 28 -4.65 13.87 48.36
N PRO A 29 -5.96 13.74 48.61
CA PRO A 29 -6.97 14.29 47.71
C PRO A 29 -6.82 15.80 47.53
N ILE A 30 -6.53 16.53 48.62
CA ILE A 30 -6.39 18.00 48.61
C ILE A 30 -5.15 18.42 47.80
N LEU A 31 -3.99 17.78 47.99
CA LEU A 31 -2.76 18.13 47.28
C LEU A 31 -2.77 17.73 45.79
N VAL A 32 -3.36 16.59 45.46
CA VAL A 32 -3.52 16.15 44.05
C VAL A 32 -4.52 17.06 43.33
N TYR A 33 -5.61 17.47 43.99
CA TYR A 33 -6.64 18.30 43.39
C TYR A 33 -6.23 19.76 43.23
N PHE A 34 -5.46 20.33 44.17
CA PHE A 34 -5.08 21.76 44.12
C PHE A 34 -3.69 22.04 43.55
N PHE A 35 -2.72 21.10 43.62
CA PHE A 35 -1.32 21.39 43.29
C PHE A 35 -0.67 20.45 42.27
N ASN A 36 -1.38 19.41 41.79
CA ASN A 36 -0.91 18.51 40.73
C ASN A 36 0.47 17.86 41.02
N ILE A 37 0.74 17.54 42.29
CA ILE A 37 2.00 16.93 42.74
C ILE A 37 1.92 15.40 42.63
N ASP A 38 2.84 14.80 41.87
CA ASP A 38 2.93 13.35 41.66
C ASP A 38 3.33 12.58 42.95
N ILE A 39 2.82 11.36 43.10
CA ILE A 39 2.96 10.48 44.29
C ILE A 39 4.43 10.29 44.70
N ILE A 40 5.34 10.27 43.71
CA ILE A 40 6.78 10.10 43.92
C ILE A 40 7.38 11.34 44.60
N ASN A 41 6.94 12.55 44.23
CA ASN A 41 7.42 13.80 44.83
C ASN A 41 6.89 13.97 46.26
N LEU A 42 5.66 13.54 46.53
CA LEU A 42 5.09 13.53 47.88
C LEU A 42 5.84 12.56 48.81
N LEU A 43 6.16 11.35 48.33
CA LEU A 43 6.99 10.38 49.06
C LEU A 43 8.40 10.91 49.32
N MET A 44 8.98 11.65 48.37
CA MET A 44 10.32 12.23 48.51
C MET A 44 10.34 13.38 49.53
N ILE A 45 9.32 14.25 49.56
CA ILE A 45 9.16 15.29 50.59
C ILE A 45 9.00 14.65 51.98
N ILE A 46 8.21 13.57 52.08
CA ILE A 46 8.03 12.81 53.33
C ILE A 46 9.36 12.20 53.80
N MET A 47 10.16 11.61 52.89
CA MET A 47 11.47 11.06 53.23
C MET A 47 12.49 12.13 53.64
N ILE A 48 12.46 13.31 53.01
CA ILE A 48 13.32 14.44 53.38
C ILE A 48 12.92 14.99 54.76
N ILE A 49 11.63 15.14 55.04
CA ILE A 49 11.14 15.58 56.36
C ILE A 49 11.50 14.55 57.45
N LEU A 50 11.33 13.25 57.18
CA LEU A 50 11.75 12.18 58.08
C LEU A 50 13.27 12.19 58.32
N ALA A 51 14.07 12.38 57.27
CA ALA A 51 15.52 12.48 57.40
C ALA A 51 15.93 13.71 58.23
N ILE A 52 15.29 14.86 58.02
CA ILE A 52 15.54 16.08 58.80
C ILE A 52 15.12 15.87 60.27
N LEU A 53 13.97 15.26 60.54
CA LEU A 53 13.52 14.97 61.91
C LEU A 53 14.43 13.97 62.63
N ILE A 54 14.98 12.98 61.92
CA ILE A 54 15.97 12.04 62.45
C ILE A 54 17.31 12.74 62.73
N ILE A 55 17.74 13.66 61.84
CA ILE A 55 18.98 14.44 62.02
C ILE A 55 18.85 15.44 63.19
N VAL A 56 17.70 16.10 63.32
CA VAL A 56 17.42 17.05 64.42
C VAL A 56 17.26 16.30 65.75
N GLY A 57 16.54 15.18 65.78
CA GLY A 57 16.40 14.32 66.97
C GLY A 57 17.70 13.62 67.41
N ALA A 58 18.62 13.35 66.47
CA ALA A 58 19.94 12.79 66.79
C ALA A 58 20.87 13.78 67.52
N LYS A 59 20.55 15.09 67.52
CA LYS A 59 21.34 16.12 68.19
C LYS A 59 21.18 16.09 69.72
N GLU A 60 20.09 15.52 70.24
CA GLU A 60 19.79 15.46 71.67
C GLU A 60 20.26 14.18 72.38
N ASN A 61 20.71 13.14 71.66
CA ASN A 61 21.15 11.90 72.31
C ASN A 61 22.49 11.38 71.74
N LYS A 62 23.58 12.00 72.21
CA LYS A 62 24.97 11.66 71.88
C LYS A 62 25.38 10.31 72.46
N ARG A 63 25.00 9.20 71.81
CA ARG A 63 25.78 7.93 71.77
C ARG A 63 25.09 6.79 71.01
N LYS A 64 23.75 6.81 70.83
CA LYS A 64 23.03 5.79 70.02
C LYS A 64 22.82 6.19 68.55
N SER A 65 23.13 7.42 68.17
CA SER A 65 22.87 7.98 66.83
C SER A 65 23.82 7.49 65.72
N ILE A 66 24.99 6.92 66.05
CA ILE A 66 26.00 6.54 65.05
C ILE A 66 25.55 5.32 64.21
N ASN A 67 24.93 4.31 64.82
CA ASN A 67 24.44 3.13 64.08
C ASN A 67 23.18 3.39 63.25
N ILE A 68 22.39 4.41 63.63
CA ILE A 68 21.22 4.84 62.84
C ILE A 68 21.71 5.70 61.67
N PHE A 69 22.72 6.54 61.87
CA PHE A 69 23.35 7.34 60.81
C PHE A 69 23.94 6.46 59.70
N ASP A 70 24.63 5.36 60.05
CA ASP A 70 25.17 4.41 59.06
C ASP A 70 24.08 3.69 58.25
N ARG A 71 22.93 3.36 58.86
CA ARG A 71 21.79 2.76 58.13
C ARG A 71 21.07 3.78 57.26
N SER A 72 20.94 5.02 57.73
CA SER A 72 20.33 6.11 56.96
C SER A 72 21.18 6.51 55.76
N VAL A 73 22.51 6.55 55.89
CA VAL A 73 23.43 6.80 54.76
C VAL A 73 23.40 5.65 53.75
N ASN A 74 23.37 4.39 54.21
CA ASN A 74 23.23 3.24 53.31
C ASN A 74 21.88 3.21 52.59
N MET A 75 20.78 3.58 53.25
CA MET A 75 19.46 3.72 52.62
C MET A 75 19.40 4.89 51.65
N PHE A 76 20.08 6.01 51.95
CA PHE A 76 20.18 7.16 51.06
C PHE A 76 20.96 6.81 49.80
N ILE A 77 22.10 6.12 49.94
CA ILE A 77 22.91 5.62 48.82
C ILE A 77 22.09 4.65 47.96
N LEU A 78 21.41 3.67 48.57
CA LEU A 78 20.54 2.74 47.84
C LEU A 78 19.40 3.47 47.10
N GLY A 79 18.78 4.47 47.74
CA GLY A 79 17.72 5.28 47.16
C GLY A 79 18.21 6.15 45.99
N SER A 80 19.40 6.74 46.10
CA SER A 80 20.02 7.51 45.01
C SER A 80 20.47 6.63 43.85
N VAL A 81 20.95 5.40 44.11
CA VAL A 81 21.26 4.41 43.06
C VAL A 81 19.98 3.97 42.34
N PHE A 82 18.88 3.72 43.06
CA PHE A 82 17.58 3.43 42.45
C PHE A 82 17.01 4.60 41.64
N PHE A 83 17.27 5.86 42.05
CA PHE A 83 16.85 7.05 41.32
C PHE A 83 17.67 7.28 40.03
N ILE A 84 18.99 7.06 40.08
CA ILE A 84 19.88 7.10 38.90
C ILE A 84 19.49 6.03 37.87
N ILE A 85 19.05 4.86 38.34
CA ILE A 85 18.57 3.77 37.47
C ILE A 85 17.24 4.11 36.77
N LYS A 86 16.43 5.05 37.28
CA LYS A 86 15.07 5.29 36.78
C LYS A 86 14.84 6.62 36.06
N ASN A 87 15.77 7.59 36.14
CA ASN A 87 15.62 8.92 35.52
C ASN A 87 16.89 9.33 34.77
N GLU A 88 16.93 9.11 33.45
CA GLU A 88 18.10 9.42 32.60
C GLU A 88 18.23 10.89 32.16
N SER A 89 17.37 11.81 32.58
CA SER A 89 17.37 13.16 31.98
C SER A 89 16.97 14.28 32.94
N ASN A 90 17.75 14.50 33.99
CA ASN A 90 17.66 15.77 34.71
C ASN A 90 19.03 16.30 35.14
N ILE A 91 19.16 17.62 35.14
CA ILE A 91 20.35 18.42 35.46
C ILE A 91 20.94 18.14 36.87
N PHE A 92 20.24 17.36 37.70
CA PHE A 92 20.63 17.00 39.06
C PHE A 92 21.57 15.78 39.17
N THR A 93 21.65 14.93 38.14
CA THR A 93 22.52 13.73 38.17
C THR A 93 24.01 14.06 38.32
N PRO A 94 24.57 15.07 37.60
CA PRO A 94 25.95 15.49 37.81
C PRO A 94 26.22 16.05 39.22
N ILE A 95 25.25 16.79 39.80
CA ILE A 95 25.36 17.40 41.13
C ILE A 95 25.43 16.33 42.22
N LEU A 96 24.58 15.30 42.13
CA LEU A 96 24.58 14.17 43.07
C LEU A 96 25.87 13.34 42.97
N THR A 97 26.42 13.15 41.77
CA THR A 97 27.71 12.47 41.58
C THR A 97 28.85 13.27 42.22
N ILE A 98 28.86 14.60 42.06
CA ILE A 98 29.87 15.47 42.68
C ILE A 98 29.78 15.43 44.22
N ILE A 99 28.57 15.47 44.79
CA ILE A 99 28.36 15.37 46.25
C ILE A 99 28.84 14.01 46.78
N SER A 100 28.57 12.93 46.04
CA SER A 100 29.01 11.58 46.39
C SER A 100 30.55 11.48 46.42
N CYS A 101 31.22 12.04 45.42
CA CYS A 101 32.68 12.11 45.35
C CYS A 101 33.28 12.94 46.50
N ILE A 102 32.65 14.06 46.87
CA ILE A 102 33.09 14.89 48.00
C ILE A 102 32.95 14.13 49.33
N LEU A 103 31.85 13.38 49.52
CA LEU A 103 31.65 12.57 50.73
C LEU A 103 32.69 11.44 50.84
N ILE A 104 32.98 10.75 49.73
CA ILE A 104 34.03 9.72 49.69
C ILE A 104 35.40 10.35 50.01
N PHE A 105 35.69 11.53 49.46
CA PHE A 105 36.92 12.26 49.75
C PHE A 105 37.04 12.69 51.22
N ILE A 106 35.96 13.15 51.84
CA ILE A 106 35.90 13.51 53.27
C ILE A 106 36.11 12.27 54.17
N LEU A 107 35.51 11.13 53.80
CA LEU A 107 35.69 9.86 54.51
C LEU A 107 37.13 9.33 54.37
N TYR A 108 37.74 9.50 53.19
CA TYR A 108 39.15 9.14 52.94
C TYR A 108 40.12 10.02 53.76
N LYS A 109 39.84 11.33 53.88
CA LYS A 109 40.69 12.28 54.63
C LYS A 109 40.67 12.06 56.15
N LYS A 110 39.66 11.37 56.70
CA LYS A 110 39.51 11.11 58.15
C LYS A 110 40.36 9.96 58.72
N LYS A 111 41.35 9.45 57.97
CA LYS A 111 42.40 8.52 58.46
C LYS A 111 41.84 7.33 59.27
N LEU A 112 40.79 6.69 58.76
CA LEU A 112 40.27 5.46 59.36
C LEU A 112 41.27 4.32 59.11
N ARG A 113 41.68 3.67 60.21
CA ARG A 113 42.80 2.71 60.29
C ARG A 113 42.76 1.63 59.22
N THR A 114 43.94 1.30 58.69
CA THR A 114 44.28 0.36 57.61
C THR A 114 43.65 -1.04 57.66
N LYS A 115 43.18 -1.50 58.83
CA LYS A 115 42.43 -2.76 58.95
C LYS A 115 41.02 -2.68 58.31
N TYR A 116 40.41 -1.49 58.28
CA TYR A 116 39.11 -1.27 57.66
C TYR A 116 39.21 -1.11 56.14
N ILE A 117 40.31 -0.57 55.62
CA ILE A 117 40.56 -0.46 54.17
C ILE A 117 40.73 -1.85 53.55
N LYS A 118 41.41 -2.78 54.23
CA LYS A 118 41.51 -4.17 53.77
C LYS A 118 40.15 -4.85 53.71
N ASN A 119 39.32 -4.68 54.74
CA ASN A 119 37.96 -5.20 54.73
C ASN A 119 37.11 -4.51 53.65
N CYS A 120 37.22 -3.20 53.46
CA CYS A 120 36.51 -2.47 52.41
C CYS A 120 36.93 -2.90 51.00
N ILE A 121 38.22 -3.21 50.77
CA ILE A 121 38.69 -3.75 49.49
C ILE A 121 38.20 -5.19 49.31
N SER A 122 38.22 -6.02 50.36
CA SER A 122 37.64 -7.37 50.30
C SER A 122 36.13 -7.35 50.04
N TYR A 123 35.39 -6.44 50.68
CA TYR A 123 33.96 -6.23 50.41
C TYR A 123 33.72 -5.60 49.05
N PHE A 124 34.62 -4.76 48.54
CA PHE A 124 34.54 -4.20 47.18
C PHE A 124 34.80 -5.29 46.14
N ILE A 125 35.78 -6.17 46.35
CA ILE A 125 36.04 -7.30 45.45
C ILE A 125 34.88 -8.29 45.50
N ILE A 126 34.35 -8.63 46.69
CA ILE A 126 33.16 -9.49 46.81
C ILE A 126 31.94 -8.82 46.16
N ALA A 127 31.73 -7.52 46.38
CA ALA A 127 30.62 -6.78 45.76
C ALA A 127 30.82 -6.62 44.24
N PHE A 128 32.06 -6.51 43.76
CA PHE A 128 32.39 -6.41 42.34
C PHE A 128 32.30 -7.78 41.64
N SER A 129 32.67 -8.86 42.33
CA SER A 129 32.44 -10.24 41.88
C SER A 129 30.95 -10.58 41.88
N ILE A 130 30.19 -10.16 42.90
CA ILE A 130 28.73 -10.24 42.93
C ILE A 130 28.15 -9.33 41.85
N PHE A 131 28.72 -8.16 41.55
CA PHE A 131 28.28 -7.27 40.47
C PHE A 131 28.55 -7.87 39.09
N ILE A 132 29.70 -8.52 38.87
CA ILE A 132 29.99 -9.23 37.62
C ILE A 132 29.11 -10.45 37.49
N VAL A 133 29.01 -11.31 38.51
CA VAL A 133 28.10 -12.46 38.50
C VAL A 133 26.64 -12.01 38.40
N SER A 134 26.28 -10.87 38.99
CA SER A 134 24.96 -10.27 38.81
C SER A 134 24.82 -9.67 37.42
N ILE A 135 25.85 -9.15 36.76
CA ILE A 135 25.79 -8.72 35.35
C ILE A 135 25.72 -9.91 34.41
N THR A 136 26.41 -11.01 34.69
CA THR A 136 26.35 -12.23 33.88
C THR A 136 25.02 -12.95 34.09
N ILE A 137 24.54 -13.04 35.33
CA ILE A 137 23.18 -13.48 35.65
C ILE A 137 22.17 -12.44 35.18
N ILE A 138 22.41 -11.14 35.15
CA ILE A 138 21.49 -10.15 34.55
C ILE A 138 21.59 -10.20 33.02
N GLN A 139 22.67 -10.65 32.40
CA GLN A 139 22.73 -10.90 30.96
C GLN A 139 22.06 -12.22 30.59
N ASP A 140 22.11 -13.23 31.46
CA ASP A 140 21.46 -14.53 31.29
C ASP A 140 19.99 -14.57 31.80
N TYR A 141 19.64 -13.72 32.76
CA TYR A 141 18.32 -13.60 33.43
C TYR A 141 17.57 -12.33 32.99
N LEU A 142 18.28 -11.28 32.56
CA LEU A 142 17.76 -10.32 31.57
C LEU A 142 18.22 -10.71 30.17
N GLY A 143 17.83 -11.92 29.77
CA GLY A 143 17.55 -12.25 28.38
C GLY A 143 16.55 -11.26 27.76
N PHE A 144 17.00 -10.02 27.53
CA PHE A 144 16.31 -8.97 26.79
C PHE A 144 16.44 -9.17 25.27
N SER A 145 16.80 -10.37 24.84
CA SER A 145 16.56 -10.88 23.50
C SER A 145 15.29 -11.75 23.40
N ASN A 146 14.65 -12.17 24.51
CA ASN A 146 13.58 -13.18 24.45
C ASN A 146 12.26 -12.88 25.22
N LEU A 147 12.15 -11.76 25.97
CA LEU A 147 10.92 -11.45 26.73
C LEU A 147 9.87 -10.62 25.95
N TYR A 148 10.18 -10.18 24.73
CA TYR A 148 9.19 -9.53 23.85
C TYR A 148 8.48 -10.51 22.90
N ASP A 149 8.90 -11.78 22.84
CA ASP A 149 8.43 -12.73 21.83
C ASP A 149 7.43 -13.79 22.32
N LEU A 150 7.35 -14.05 23.63
CA LEU A 150 6.63 -15.24 24.11
C LEU A 150 5.11 -15.06 24.27
N ASP A 151 4.61 -13.84 24.42
CA ASP A 151 3.18 -13.62 24.73
C ASP A 151 2.33 -13.21 23.52
N ARG A 152 2.89 -13.33 22.31
CA ARG A 152 2.25 -12.77 21.12
C ARG A 152 1.98 -13.78 20.02
N GLY A 153 2.77 -14.82 19.77
CA GLY A 153 2.41 -15.87 18.80
C GLY A 153 2.45 -15.42 17.32
N TYR A 154 3.66 -15.16 16.80
CA TYR A 154 3.95 -14.71 15.44
C TYR A 154 3.51 -15.76 14.40
N LYS A 155 2.69 -15.36 13.42
CA LYS A 155 2.35 -16.21 12.26
C LYS A 155 3.16 -15.79 11.05
N SER A 156 3.83 -16.76 10.42
CA SER A 156 4.55 -16.54 9.17
C SER A 156 3.61 -16.64 7.97
N CYS A 157 3.67 -15.64 7.09
CA CYS A 157 3.20 -15.72 5.70
C CYS A 157 4.45 -15.81 4.82
N SER A 158 4.46 -16.61 3.76
CA SER A 158 5.68 -17.04 3.03
C SER A 158 6.56 -15.89 2.54
N ILE A 159 5.97 -14.78 2.07
CA ILE A 159 6.67 -13.56 1.59
C ILE A 159 7.14 -12.66 2.75
N ILE A 160 6.60 -12.88 3.96
CA ILE A 160 6.83 -12.07 5.17
C ILE A 160 7.61 -12.88 6.23
N LYS A 161 8.24 -13.99 5.84
CA LYS A 161 9.05 -14.79 6.77
C LYS A 161 10.28 -14.03 7.30
N GLU A 162 10.73 -13.01 6.59
CA GLU A 162 11.91 -12.20 6.93
C GLU A 162 11.58 -10.85 7.59
N LEU A 163 10.30 -10.48 7.65
CA LEU A 163 9.82 -9.27 8.33
C LEU A 163 9.01 -9.73 9.55
N ALA A 164 9.58 -9.60 10.76
CA ALA A 164 8.87 -9.96 11.98
C ALA A 164 7.61 -9.08 12.14
N ILE A 165 6.43 -9.64 11.86
CA ILE A 165 5.13 -8.95 12.03
C ILE A 165 4.55 -9.26 13.41
N PRO A 166 4.38 -8.25 14.29
CA PRO A 166 3.73 -8.42 15.59
C PRO A 166 2.33 -9.01 15.48
N THR A 167 1.88 -9.71 16.49
CA THR A 167 0.73 -10.61 16.37
C THR A 167 -0.59 -9.94 16.67
N ASN A 168 -0.49 -8.84 17.40
CA ASN A 168 -1.50 -7.81 17.50
C ASN A 168 -1.61 -6.99 16.20
N ALA A 169 -0.82 -7.28 15.16
CA ALA A 169 -1.01 -6.67 13.86
C ALA A 169 -2.24 -7.22 13.17
N LYS A 170 -3.12 -6.31 12.76
CA LYS A 170 -4.26 -6.64 11.91
C LYS A 170 -3.93 -6.26 10.47
N LYS A 171 -3.99 -7.25 9.57
CA LYS A 171 -3.95 -7.01 8.13
C LYS A 171 -5.04 -5.99 7.78
N ARG A 172 -4.64 -4.95 7.07
CA ARG A 172 -5.47 -3.82 6.67
C ARG A 172 -5.08 -3.48 5.25
N ASN A 173 -6.06 -3.42 4.37
CA ASN A 173 -5.84 -2.87 3.05
C ASN A 173 -5.78 -1.35 3.21
N TYR A 174 -4.63 -0.76 2.92
CA TYR A 174 -4.46 0.68 2.96
C TYR A 174 -4.39 1.22 1.55
N LYS A 175 -5.21 2.25 1.32
CA LYS A 175 -5.07 3.15 0.18
C LYS A 175 -4.18 4.29 0.66
N LEU A 176 -2.93 4.33 0.21
CA LEU A 176 -2.12 5.54 0.38
C LEU A 176 -2.79 6.62 -0.47
N THR A 177 -3.30 7.66 0.16
CA THR A 177 -3.94 8.77 -0.56
C THR A 177 -2.88 9.72 -1.10
N ASN A 178 -3.06 10.01 -2.39
CA ASN A 178 -2.38 10.91 -3.33
C ASN A 178 -1.17 10.34 -4.09
N ASP A 179 -1.42 10.24 -5.40
CA ASP A 179 -0.55 10.17 -6.58
C ASP A 179 0.25 8.92 -6.90
N ASN A 180 0.06 7.80 -6.22
CA ASN A 180 0.39 6.49 -6.78
C ASN A 180 -0.47 5.41 -6.12
N VAL A 181 -1.32 4.75 -6.89
CA VAL A 181 -2.21 3.70 -6.40
C VAL A 181 -1.36 2.50 -5.94
N LYS A 182 -1.02 2.48 -4.65
CA LYS A 182 -0.70 1.26 -3.93
C LYS A 182 -1.90 0.93 -3.06
N VAL A 183 -2.62 -0.13 -3.42
CA VAL A 183 -3.28 -0.94 -2.39
C VAL A 183 -2.14 -1.67 -1.71
N SER A 184 -1.61 -1.08 -0.65
CA SER A 184 -0.64 -1.79 0.18
C SER A 184 -1.42 -2.74 1.08
N ILE A 185 -1.05 -4.01 1.06
CA ILE A 185 -1.35 -4.89 2.18
C ILE A 185 -0.49 -4.36 3.31
N GLY A 186 -1.12 -3.68 4.26
CA GLY A 186 -0.43 -3.15 5.42
C GLY A 186 -0.88 -3.79 6.70
N TYR A 187 0.01 -3.82 7.67
CA TYR A 187 -0.26 -4.39 8.98
C TYR A 187 -0.41 -3.25 9.97
N ARG A 188 -1.59 -3.15 10.61
CA ARG A 188 -1.84 -2.18 11.68
C ARG A 188 -1.56 -2.81 13.02
N ILE A 189 -0.55 -2.34 13.71
CA ILE A 189 -0.27 -2.74 15.09
C ILE A 189 -0.94 -1.72 16.01
N LYS A 190 -1.84 -2.14 16.90
CA LYS A 190 -2.47 -1.26 17.90
C LYS A 190 -1.83 -1.47 19.27
N GLY A 191 -1.69 -0.38 20.04
CA GLY A 191 -1.26 -0.44 21.44
C GLY A 191 0.25 -0.32 21.65
N ILE A 192 0.93 0.47 20.81
CA ILE A 192 2.29 0.91 21.11
C ILE A 192 2.20 1.93 22.26
N ASP A 193 2.94 1.69 23.34
CA ASP A 193 2.92 2.53 24.55
C ASP A 193 3.40 3.96 24.23
N LYS A 194 2.60 4.95 24.66
CA LYS A 194 2.83 6.39 24.42
C LYS A 194 4.14 6.92 25.02
N SER A 195 4.74 6.21 25.97
CA SER A 195 6.01 6.58 26.60
C SER A 195 7.22 6.36 25.67
N TYR A 196 7.08 5.56 24.61
CA TYR A 196 8.12 5.29 23.62
C TYR A 196 7.99 6.19 22.39
N ARG A 197 8.31 7.47 22.57
CA ARG A 197 8.42 8.47 21.50
C ARG A 197 9.65 8.28 20.59
N LYS A 198 10.11 7.05 20.34
CA LYS A 198 11.27 6.81 19.49
C LYS A 198 10.97 5.78 18.41
N THR A 199 10.52 6.32 17.29
CA THR A 199 10.70 5.86 15.92
C THR A 199 12.02 5.12 15.63
N SER A 200 13.07 5.32 16.45
CA SER A 200 14.37 4.66 16.27
C SER A 200 14.35 3.15 16.54
N LEU A 201 13.67 2.62 17.56
CA LEU A 201 13.85 1.21 17.97
C LEU A 201 13.45 0.17 16.91
N TYR A 202 12.31 0.35 16.24
CA TYR A 202 11.86 -0.57 15.19
C TYR A 202 12.71 -0.44 13.91
N ILE A 203 13.03 0.81 13.54
CA ILE A 203 13.89 1.13 12.40
C ILE A 203 15.31 0.61 12.64
N GLU A 204 15.81 0.69 13.87
CA GLU A 204 17.12 0.20 14.31
C GLU A 204 17.16 -1.32 14.32
N LYS A 205 16.09 -2.00 14.75
CA LYS A 205 15.97 -3.47 14.59
C LYS A 205 16.05 -3.88 13.11
N LEU A 206 15.27 -3.24 12.22
CA LEU A 206 15.36 -3.52 10.79
C LEU A 206 16.76 -3.23 10.23
N LYS A 207 17.41 -2.14 10.66
CA LYS A 207 18.80 -1.84 10.28
C LYS A 207 19.79 -2.92 10.73
N ASN A 208 19.64 -3.43 11.95
CA ASN A 208 20.49 -4.49 12.48
C ASN A 208 20.29 -5.82 11.73
N ASP A 209 19.09 -6.04 11.20
CA ASP A 209 18.79 -7.16 10.31
C ASP A 209 19.23 -6.91 8.86
N GLY A 210 19.97 -5.83 8.56
CA GLY A 210 20.54 -5.53 7.24
C GLY A 210 19.71 -4.62 6.32
N TRP A 211 18.60 -4.06 6.80
CA TRP A 211 17.79 -3.12 6.02
C TRP A 211 18.39 -1.71 6.00
N LYS A 212 18.39 -1.06 4.84
CA LYS A 212 18.90 0.30 4.64
C LYS A 212 17.75 1.28 4.49
N ILE A 213 17.83 2.44 5.12
CA ILE A 213 16.89 3.55 4.84
C ILE A 213 17.31 4.19 3.53
N ILE A 214 16.40 4.28 2.57
CA ILE A 214 16.62 4.93 1.27
C ILE A 214 16.11 6.37 1.28
N ASP A 215 14.96 6.62 1.91
CA ASP A 215 14.32 7.93 1.89
C ASP A 215 13.45 8.15 3.14
N VAL A 216 13.36 9.42 3.58
CA VAL A 216 12.52 9.90 4.68
C VAL A 216 11.73 11.11 4.18
N LYS A 217 10.44 10.91 3.92
CA LYS A 217 9.54 12.00 3.48
C LYS A 217 8.70 12.50 4.64
N HIS A 218 8.63 13.82 4.79
CA HIS A 218 7.72 14.48 5.71
C HIS A 218 6.52 14.99 4.92
N PHE A 219 5.35 14.41 5.13
CA PHE A 219 4.13 14.79 4.40
C PHE A 219 2.93 14.87 5.33
N LEU A 220 2.24 16.02 5.37
CA LEU A 220 1.06 16.27 6.22
C LEU A 220 1.28 15.84 7.70
N ASN A 221 2.42 16.22 8.29
CA ASN A 221 2.84 15.85 9.65
C ASN A 221 2.98 14.33 9.90
N LYS A 222 3.37 13.57 8.88
CA LYS A 222 3.68 12.14 8.97
C LYS A 222 5.10 11.87 8.54
N ASP A 223 5.77 11.01 9.30
CA ASP A 223 7.08 10.46 8.94
C ASP A 223 6.88 9.17 8.13
N LEU A 224 7.31 9.20 6.87
CA LEU A 224 7.33 8.06 5.97
C LEU A 224 8.76 7.60 5.74
N TYR A 225 9.05 6.34 6.04
CA TYR A 225 10.37 5.73 5.83
C TYR A 225 10.29 4.69 4.73
N THR A 226 11.22 4.75 3.78
CA THR A 226 11.43 3.66 2.81
C THR A 226 12.67 2.88 3.22
N LEU A 227 12.50 1.59 3.51
CA LEU A 227 13.61 0.69 3.84
C LEU A 227 13.77 -0.40 2.78
N THR A 228 15.01 -0.76 2.47
CA THR A 228 15.34 -1.77 1.45
C THR A 228 16.35 -2.79 1.96
N LYS A 229 16.14 -4.06 1.64
CA LYS A 229 17.08 -5.17 1.85
C LYS A 229 16.85 -6.24 0.78
N ASP A 230 17.92 -6.76 0.17
CA ASP A 230 17.84 -7.84 -0.82
C ASP A 230 16.78 -7.58 -1.90
N GLU A 231 16.82 -6.36 -2.48
CA GLU A 231 15.89 -5.85 -3.52
C GLU A 231 14.43 -5.65 -3.07
N ARG A 232 14.08 -6.03 -1.84
CA ARG A 232 12.75 -5.80 -1.28
C ARG A 232 12.70 -4.44 -0.62
N SER A 233 11.65 -3.69 -0.91
CA SER A 233 11.44 -2.38 -0.30
C SER A 233 10.13 -2.34 0.50
N VAL A 234 10.13 -1.70 1.66
CA VAL A 234 8.96 -1.47 2.50
C VAL A 234 8.82 0.00 2.83
N ILE A 235 7.58 0.47 2.83
CA ILE A 235 7.18 1.78 3.34
C ILE A 235 6.68 1.60 4.76
N ILE A 236 7.17 2.44 5.67
CA ILE A 236 6.70 2.52 7.05
C ILE A 236 6.08 3.89 7.27
N GLU A 237 4.79 3.94 7.66
CA GLU A 237 4.11 5.13 8.20
C GLU A 237 3.86 4.91 9.69
N MET A 238 4.32 5.85 10.51
CA MET A 238 4.08 5.85 11.96
C MET A 238 2.96 6.83 12.33
N LYS A 239 1.99 6.37 13.13
CA LYS A 239 0.96 7.20 13.77
C LYS A 239 0.99 7.01 15.27
N GLU A 240 0.48 7.98 16.02
CA GLU A 240 0.56 8.08 17.49
C GLU A 240 0.35 6.77 18.26
N ASN A 241 -0.59 5.90 17.84
CA ASN A 241 -0.85 4.60 18.47
C ASN A 241 -0.81 3.42 17.45
N SER A 242 -0.23 3.61 16.27
CA SER A 242 -0.13 2.53 15.27
C SER A 242 0.99 2.67 14.27
N LEU A 243 1.74 1.58 14.09
CA LEU A 243 2.67 1.36 13.01
C LEU A 243 1.93 0.76 11.79
N ILE A 244 2.21 1.31 10.60
CA ILE A 244 1.70 0.83 9.31
C ILE A 244 2.91 0.47 8.45
N ILE A 245 3.03 -0.81 8.09
CA ILE A 245 4.08 -1.31 7.18
C ILE A 245 3.38 -1.65 5.87
N GLY A 246 3.72 -1.00 4.77
CA GLY A 246 3.26 -1.32 3.42
C GLY A 246 4.42 -1.81 2.56
N LEU A 247 4.23 -2.85 1.76
CA LEU A 247 5.24 -3.25 0.78
C LEU A 247 5.38 -2.16 -0.30
N VAL A 248 6.61 -1.82 -0.67
CA VAL A 248 6.85 -1.11 -1.92
C VAL A 248 6.60 -2.13 -3.02
N SER A 249 5.56 -1.91 -3.82
CA SER A 249 5.22 -2.77 -4.95
C SER A 249 6.46 -3.11 -5.78
N ASP A 250 6.70 -4.41 -5.92
CA ASP A 250 7.64 -5.03 -6.86
C ASP A 250 7.57 -4.36 -8.25
N ILE A 251 6.37 -3.95 -8.67
CA ILE A 251 6.14 -3.28 -9.96
C ILE A 251 7.07 -2.09 -10.26
N LYS A 252 7.34 -1.19 -9.30
CA LYS A 252 8.21 -0.03 -9.59
C LYS A 252 9.67 -0.43 -9.75
N ASP A 253 10.12 -1.39 -8.94
CA ASP A 253 11.46 -1.97 -9.06
C ASP A 253 11.59 -2.74 -10.38
N LYS A 254 10.58 -3.56 -10.72
CA LYS A 254 10.47 -4.24 -12.02
C LYS A 254 10.54 -3.26 -13.18
N ILE A 255 9.80 -2.16 -13.17
CA ILE A 255 9.86 -1.13 -14.23
C ILE A 255 11.25 -0.49 -14.32
N SER A 256 11.90 -0.22 -13.18
CA SER A 256 13.25 0.36 -13.19
C SER A 256 14.32 -0.57 -13.78
N LYS A 257 14.04 -1.89 -13.80
CA LYS A 257 14.90 -2.92 -14.38
C LYS A 257 14.54 -3.24 -15.84
N MET A 258 13.38 -2.79 -16.33
CA MET A 258 12.98 -2.97 -17.72
C MET A 258 13.72 -1.97 -18.62
N SER A 259 14.18 -2.45 -19.77
CA SER A 259 14.60 -1.64 -20.91
C SER A 259 13.43 -0.80 -21.44
N LEU A 260 13.76 0.26 -22.20
CA LEU A 260 12.74 1.09 -22.85
C LEU A 260 11.91 0.25 -23.84
N GLU A 261 12.53 -0.69 -24.53
CA GLU A 261 11.90 -1.61 -25.47
C GLU A 261 10.87 -2.50 -24.76
N GLU A 262 11.23 -3.14 -23.64
CA GLU A 262 10.29 -3.94 -22.85
C GLU A 262 9.13 -3.08 -22.34
N LYS A 263 9.41 -1.84 -21.90
CA LYS A 263 8.36 -0.90 -21.45
C LYS A 263 7.39 -0.56 -22.58
N ILE A 264 7.90 -0.23 -23.77
CA ILE A 264 7.07 0.07 -24.95
C ILE A 264 6.30 -1.18 -25.39
N GLY A 265 6.92 -2.36 -25.42
CA GLY A 265 6.28 -3.63 -25.73
C GLY A 265 5.05 -3.86 -24.84
N GLN A 266 5.18 -3.65 -23.52
CA GLN A 266 4.06 -3.76 -22.59
C GLN A 266 2.88 -2.82 -22.88
N MET A 267 3.10 -1.71 -23.58
CA MET A 267 2.08 -0.74 -23.98
C MET A 267 1.38 -1.11 -25.29
N ILE A 268 1.65 -2.27 -25.89
CA ILE A 268 1.04 -2.68 -27.16
C ILE A 268 0.20 -3.94 -26.97
N ILE A 269 -1.00 -3.93 -27.58
CA ILE A 269 -1.77 -5.14 -27.90
C ILE A 269 -1.84 -5.25 -29.41
N ALA A 270 -1.39 -6.38 -29.96
CA ALA A 270 -1.33 -6.58 -31.41
C ALA A 270 -2.20 -7.75 -31.91
N GLY A 271 -2.72 -7.62 -33.12
CA GLY A 271 -3.25 -8.73 -33.90
C GLY A 271 -2.13 -9.54 -34.57
N PHE A 272 -2.51 -10.67 -35.15
CA PHE A 272 -1.60 -11.51 -35.95
C PHE A 272 -2.41 -12.35 -36.96
N ASN A 273 -1.71 -13.01 -37.89
CA ASN A 273 -2.34 -13.90 -38.87
C ASN A 273 -2.14 -15.38 -38.51
N GLY A 274 -3.12 -16.20 -38.91
CA GLY A 274 -3.07 -17.65 -38.72
C GLY A 274 -3.78 -18.16 -37.47
N LYS A 275 -3.92 -19.48 -37.41
CA LYS A 275 -4.73 -20.23 -36.43
C LYS A 275 -3.87 -21.14 -35.52
N LYS A 276 -2.55 -21.08 -35.65
CA LYS A 276 -1.59 -21.88 -34.88
C LYS A 276 -0.42 -20.98 -34.51
N LEU A 277 0.34 -21.38 -33.50
CA LEU A 277 1.61 -20.73 -33.18
C LEU A 277 2.50 -20.70 -34.43
N ASN A 278 3.07 -19.54 -34.72
CA ASN A 278 3.96 -19.29 -35.86
C ASN A 278 5.06 -18.30 -35.46
N GLU A 279 5.99 -18.02 -36.38
CA GLU A 279 7.11 -17.10 -36.13
C GLU A 279 6.66 -15.65 -35.86
N GLU A 280 5.55 -15.22 -36.47
CA GLU A 280 4.95 -13.89 -36.23
C GLU A 280 4.61 -13.73 -34.74
N ILE A 281 3.87 -14.70 -34.19
CA ILE A 281 3.50 -14.72 -32.77
C ILE A 281 4.74 -14.82 -31.88
N ASN A 282 5.72 -15.66 -32.22
CA ASN A 282 6.94 -15.76 -31.43
C ASN A 282 7.70 -14.43 -31.38
N THR A 283 7.78 -13.71 -32.51
CA THR A 283 8.41 -12.39 -32.58
C THR A 283 7.68 -11.38 -31.70
N LEU A 284 6.35 -11.31 -31.82
CA LEU A 284 5.52 -10.41 -31.00
C LEU A 284 5.73 -10.70 -29.50
N VAL A 285 5.68 -11.97 -29.11
CA VAL A 285 5.71 -12.33 -27.68
C VAL A 285 7.11 -12.25 -27.07
N ASN A 286 8.13 -12.79 -27.74
CA ASN A 286 9.46 -12.99 -27.15
C ASN A 286 10.50 -11.96 -27.59
N ASP A 287 10.39 -11.40 -28.80
CA ASP A 287 11.38 -10.45 -29.32
C ASP A 287 10.95 -9.00 -29.09
N LEU A 288 9.64 -8.74 -29.04
CA LEU A 288 9.05 -7.41 -28.83
C LEU A 288 8.41 -7.23 -27.44
N ASP A 289 8.44 -8.25 -26.58
CA ASP A 289 7.90 -8.26 -25.21
C ASP A 289 6.50 -7.62 -25.10
N LEU A 290 5.60 -7.98 -26.03
CA LEU A 290 4.29 -7.34 -26.10
C LEU A 290 3.49 -7.46 -24.79
N GLY A 291 2.67 -6.44 -24.53
CA GLY A 291 1.75 -6.39 -23.41
C GLY A 291 0.60 -7.38 -23.56
N GLY A 292 0.17 -7.61 -24.80
CA GLY A 292 -0.84 -8.59 -25.13
C GLY A 292 -1.06 -8.79 -26.62
N ILE A 293 -2.04 -9.64 -26.91
CA ILE A 293 -2.52 -9.96 -28.24
C ILE A 293 -4.05 -9.88 -28.29
N ILE A 294 -4.59 -9.58 -29.47
CA ILE A 294 -6.03 -9.62 -29.75
C ILE A 294 -6.34 -10.72 -30.76
N LEU A 295 -7.36 -11.52 -30.46
CA LEU A 295 -7.87 -12.58 -31.31
C LEU A 295 -9.07 -12.11 -32.11
N PHE A 296 -9.03 -12.34 -33.42
CA PHE A 296 -10.12 -12.11 -34.36
C PHE A 296 -10.61 -13.44 -34.96
N SER A 297 -11.69 -13.39 -35.75
CA SER A 297 -12.23 -14.56 -36.46
C SER A 297 -11.18 -15.24 -37.36
N ARG A 298 -10.18 -14.51 -37.87
CA ARG A 298 -9.07 -15.09 -38.66
C ARG A 298 -8.18 -16.06 -37.85
N ASN A 299 -8.21 -15.97 -36.52
CA ASN A 299 -7.43 -16.82 -35.62
C ASN A 299 -8.23 -18.02 -35.07
N ILE A 300 -9.54 -18.07 -35.35
CA ILE A 300 -10.50 -18.92 -34.65
C ILE A 300 -11.21 -19.84 -35.65
N GLU A 301 -11.20 -21.14 -35.38
CA GLU A 301 -11.89 -22.16 -36.18
C GLU A 301 -12.87 -22.99 -35.35
N ASN A 302 -12.40 -23.55 -34.24
CA ASN A 302 -13.21 -24.35 -33.31
C ASN A 302 -12.62 -24.26 -31.88
N SER A 303 -13.39 -24.70 -30.88
CA SER A 303 -13.00 -24.61 -29.47
C SER A 303 -11.65 -25.27 -29.16
N ASN A 304 -11.40 -26.48 -29.70
CA ASN A 304 -10.15 -27.20 -29.48
C ASN A 304 -8.94 -26.47 -30.07
N GLN A 305 -9.06 -25.99 -31.32
CA GLN A 305 -7.99 -25.23 -31.98
C GLN A 305 -7.69 -23.93 -31.24
N LEU A 306 -8.71 -23.17 -30.84
CA LEU A 306 -8.53 -21.92 -30.11
C LEU A 306 -7.85 -22.15 -28.74
N LYS A 307 -8.27 -23.19 -28.02
CA LYS A 307 -7.64 -23.55 -26.74
C LYS A 307 -6.17 -23.90 -26.93
N ASN A 308 -5.83 -24.72 -27.92
CA ASN A 308 -4.43 -25.08 -28.21
C ASN A 308 -3.60 -23.85 -28.59
N LEU A 309 -4.12 -22.99 -29.49
CA LEU A 309 -3.44 -21.75 -29.89
C LEU A 309 -3.09 -20.86 -28.69
N THR A 310 -4.07 -20.62 -27.81
CA THR A 310 -3.87 -19.75 -26.64
C THR A 310 -3.00 -20.40 -25.56
N GLU A 311 -3.02 -21.72 -25.43
CA GLU A 311 -2.11 -22.46 -24.56
C GLU A 311 -0.66 -22.38 -25.07
N ASP A 312 -0.45 -22.60 -26.37
CA ASP A 312 0.87 -22.46 -27.02
C ASP A 312 1.43 -21.04 -26.85
N ILE A 313 0.59 -20.00 -27.04
CA ILE A 313 0.99 -18.60 -26.83
C ILE A 313 1.40 -18.33 -25.38
N ASN A 314 0.65 -18.85 -24.41
CA ASN A 314 1.03 -18.71 -23.00
C ASN A 314 2.32 -19.45 -22.68
N ASN A 315 2.55 -20.63 -23.27
CA ASN A 315 3.72 -21.45 -23.02
C ASN A 315 5.02 -20.84 -23.57
N ILE A 316 4.96 -20.11 -24.68
CA ILE A 316 6.14 -19.43 -25.21
C ILE A 316 6.49 -18.15 -24.47
N ASN A 317 5.53 -17.53 -23.76
CA ASN A 317 5.76 -16.32 -22.98
C ASN A 317 6.53 -16.63 -21.69
N LYS A 318 7.76 -16.13 -21.58
CA LYS A 318 8.66 -16.43 -20.45
C LYS A 318 8.70 -15.35 -19.37
N ASN A 319 8.13 -14.17 -19.63
CA ASN A 319 8.39 -12.96 -18.84
C ASN A 319 7.15 -12.51 -18.07
N ILE A 320 6.40 -11.57 -18.64
CA ILE A 320 5.24 -10.93 -18.02
C ILE A 320 3.98 -11.54 -18.63
N PRO A 321 3.00 -12.02 -17.84
CA PRO A 321 1.78 -12.61 -18.39
C PRO A 321 1.13 -11.73 -19.46
N LEU A 322 0.74 -12.31 -20.59
CA LEU A 322 0.14 -11.59 -21.71
C LEU A 322 -1.35 -11.32 -21.43
N PHE A 323 -1.83 -10.16 -21.87
CA PHE A 323 -3.25 -10.03 -22.14
C PHE A 323 -3.57 -10.84 -23.39
N ILE A 324 -4.46 -11.82 -23.27
CA ILE A 324 -5.06 -12.50 -24.42
C ILE A 324 -6.48 -11.97 -24.48
N SER A 325 -6.76 -11.18 -25.51
CA SER A 325 -7.98 -10.37 -25.64
C SER A 325 -8.81 -10.76 -26.86
N THR A 326 -10.10 -10.43 -26.83
CA THR A 326 -11.01 -10.52 -27.98
C THR A 326 -12.20 -9.57 -27.79
N ASP A 327 -13.04 -9.46 -28.81
CA ASP A 327 -14.32 -8.74 -28.77
C ASP A 327 -15.48 -9.74 -28.67
N GLU A 328 -15.76 -10.26 -27.47
CA GLU A 328 -16.90 -11.14 -27.24
C GLU A 328 -18.02 -10.38 -26.50
N GLU A 329 -18.72 -9.50 -27.22
CA GLU A 329 -19.82 -8.71 -26.65
C GLU A 329 -21.12 -9.52 -26.52
N GLY A 330 -21.28 -10.52 -27.39
CA GLY A 330 -22.55 -11.20 -27.65
C GLY A 330 -23.28 -10.62 -28.87
N GLY A 331 -24.38 -11.27 -29.27
CA GLY A 331 -25.13 -10.90 -30.46
C GLY A 331 -24.26 -10.97 -31.73
N ARG A 332 -24.26 -9.92 -32.54
CA ARG A 332 -23.51 -9.87 -33.81
C ARG A 332 -22.00 -9.67 -33.63
N VAL A 333 -21.55 -9.15 -32.49
CA VAL A 333 -20.12 -9.01 -32.17
C VAL A 333 -19.71 -10.16 -31.25
N SER A 334 -19.49 -11.30 -31.89
CA SER A 334 -18.97 -12.51 -31.27
C SER A 334 -17.81 -13.02 -32.12
N ARG A 335 -16.76 -13.48 -31.44
CA ARG A 335 -15.55 -14.07 -32.03
C ARG A 335 -15.39 -15.53 -31.63
N LEU A 336 -16.06 -15.95 -30.55
CA LEU A 336 -16.00 -17.30 -30.06
C LEU A 336 -16.46 -18.32 -31.14
N PRO A 337 -15.88 -19.53 -31.13
CA PRO A 337 -16.26 -20.58 -32.04
C PRO A 337 -17.75 -20.94 -32.01
N ASN A 338 -18.29 -21.39 -33.14
CA ASN A 338 -19.69 -21.80 -33.27
C ASN A 338 -20.10 -22.98 -32.37
N ASP A 339 -19.14 -23.79 -31.92
CA ASP A 339 -19.35 -24.91 -30.99
C ASP A 339 -19.37 -24.49 -29.51
N THR A 340 -19.28 -23.18 -29.22
CA THR A 340 -19.42 -22.62 -27.88
C THR A 340 -20.82 -22.05 -27.62
N THR A 341 -21.10 -21.72 -26.36
CA THR A 341 -22.33 -21.02 -25.99
C THR A 341 -22.39 -19.66 -26.68
N LYS A 342 -23.47 -19.40 -27.42
CA LYS A 342 -23.76 -18.08 -27.96
C LYS A 342 -24.36 -17.18 -26.90
N PHE A 343 -23.92 -15.92 -26.88
CA PHE A 343 -24.41 -14.91 -25.95
C PHE A 343 -25.38 -13.96 -26.66
N GLU A 344 -26.39 -13.52 -25.92
CA GLU A 344 -27.38 -12.56 -26.40
C GLU A 344 -26.74 -11.20 -26.70
N SER A 345 -27.40 -10.39 -27.53
CA SER A 345 -26.96 -9.00 -27.73
C SER A 345 -27.14 -8.19 -26.44
N ALA A 346 -26.38 -7.10 -26.29
CA ALA A 346 -26.54 -6.20 -25.16
C ALA A 346 -27.97 -5.63 -25.11
N LYS A 347 -28.56 -5.33 -26.26
CA LYS A 347 -29.95 -4.89 -26.35
C LYS A 347 -30.92 -5.93 -25.77
N ASP A 348 -30.80 -7.20 -26.15
CA ASP A 348 -31.67 -8.25 -25.63
C ASP A 348 -31.51 -8.46 -24.12
N ILE A 349 -30.31 -8.20 -23.58
CA ILE A 349 -30.06 -8.21 -22.13
C ILE A 349 -30.73 -7.01 -21.47
N GLY A 350 -30.61 -5.83 -22.06
CA GLY A 350 -31.17 -4.59 -21.53
C GLY A 350 -32.69 -4.53 -21.58
N ASP A 351 -33.30 -5.05 -22.64
CA ASP A 351 -34.77 -5.18 -22.78
C ASP A 351 -35.40 -6.01 -21.65
N LYS A 352 -34.63 -6.91 -21.02
CA LYS A 352 -35.10 -7.69 -19.87
C LYS A 352 -35.15 -6.88 -18.57
N GLY A 353 -34.38 -5.80 -18.46
CA GLY A 353 -34.36 -4.95 -17.26
C GLY A 353 -33.90 -5.64 -15.97
N ASP A 354 -33.23 -6.79 -16.04
CA ASP A 354 -32.79 -7.58 -14.87
C ASP A 354 -31.25 -7.57 -14.72
N THR A 355 -30.76 -6.82 -13.72
CA THR A 355 -29.33 -6.72 -13.42
C THR A 355 -28.71 -8.03 -12.96
N ASN A 356 -29.49 -8.90 -12.29
CA ASN A 356 -28.98 -10.22 -11.90
C ASN A 356 -28.81 -11.12 -13.12
N TYR A 357 -29.69 -10.99 -14.11
CA TYR A 357 -29.54 -11.67 -15.39
C TYR A 357 -28.28 -11.19 -16.12
N ALA A 358 -28.10 -9.87 -16.27
CA ALA A 358 -26.89 -9.30 -16.89
C ALA A 358 -25.59 -9.74 -16.18
N TYR A 359 -25.58 -9.74 -14.84
CA TYR A 359 -24.44 -10.24 -14.06
C TYR A 359 -24.14 -11.72 -14.32
N LYS A 360 -25.17 -12.58 -14.34
CA LYS A 360 -25.02 -14.01 -14.63
C LYS A 360 -24.58 -14.25 -16.07
N ASN A 361 -25.08 -13.46 -17.02
CA ASN A 361 -24.65 -13.51 -18.41
C ASN A 361 -23.15 -13.17 -18.51
N GLY A 362 -22.70 -12.07 -17.91
CA GLY A 362 -21.28 -11.70 -17.84
C GLY A 362 -20.40 -12.75 -17.13
N MET A 363 -20.91 -13.43 -16.08
CA MET A 363 -20.18 -14.57 -15.48
C MET A 363 -20.09 -15.76 -16.44
N ASN A 364 -21.16 -16.11 -17.14
CA ASN A 364 -21.12 -17.23 -18.08
C ASN A 364 -20.16 -16.93 -19.24
N LEU A 365 -20.18 -15.70 -19.76
CA LEU A 365 -19.24 -15.20 -20.74
C LEU A 365 -17.79 -15.31 -20.25
N GLY A 366 -17.51 -14.77 -19.05
CA GLY A 366 -16.19 -14.86 -18.44
C GLY A 366 -15.70 -16.30 -18.26
N ARG A 367 -16.57 -17.25 -17.90
CA ARG A 367 -16.20 -18.68 -17.83
C ARG A 367 -15.87 -19.25 -19.20
N THR A 368 -16.65 -18.92 -20.23
CA THR A 368 -16.44 -19.42 -21.58
C THR A 368 -15.12 -18.91 -22.16
N LEU A 369 -14.82 -17.62 -21.98
CA LEU A 369 -13.54 -17.02 -22.38
C LEU A 369 -12.35 -17.66 -21.65
N LYS A 370 -12.46 -17.81 -20.33
CA LYS A 370 -11.41 -18.41 -19.51
C LYS A 370 -11.10 -19.86 -19.87
N LYS A 371 -12.08 -20.64 -20.32
CA LYS A 371 -11.86 -22.02 -20.82
C LYS A 371 -10.93 -22.08 -22.04
N HIS A 372 -10.82 -20.97 -22.77
CA HIS A 372 -9.95 -20.79 -23.92
C HIS A 372 -8.74 -19.90 -23.58
N ASN A 373 -8.37 -19.77 -22.30
CA ASN A 373 -7.26 -18.94 -21.82
C ASN A 373 -7.33 -17.45 -22.23
N ILE A 374 -8.49 -16.96 -22.66
CA ILE A 374 -8.74 -15.54 -22.91
C ILE A 374 -8.98 -14.88 -21.55
N ASN A 375 -8.22 -13.82 -21.27
CA ASN A 375 -8.13 -13.21 -19.95
C ASN A 375 -8.47 -11.72 -19.93
N MET A 376 -8.71 -11.11 -21.10
CA MET A 376 -9.23 -9.77 -21.27
C MET A 376 -10.34 -9.81 -22.32
N ASP A 377 -11.39 -9.03 -22.12
CA ASP A 377 -12.51 -8.96 -23.06
C ASP A 377 -12.87 -7.49 -23.28
N PHE A 378 -12.99 -7.10 -24.54
CA PHE A 378 -13.40 -5.76 -24.93
C PHE A 378 -14.93 -5.63 -24.84
N ALA A 379 -15.45 -5.89 -23.65
CA ALA A 379 -16.83 -5.78 -23.25
C ALA A 379 -16.89 -5.40 -21.76
N PRO A 380 -17.98 -4.76 -21.30
CA PRO A 380 -19.20 -4.43 -22.03
C PRO A 380 -19.17 -3.10 -22.78
N VAL A 381 -20.04 -2.98 -23.79
CA VAL A 381 -20.38 -1.70 -24.44
C VAL A 381 -21.37 -0.94 -23.54
N ILE A 382 -20.98 0.25 -23.11
CA ILE A 382 -21.79 1.13 -22.25
C ILE A 382 -22.11 2.47 -22.93
N ASP A 383 -22.11 2.45 -24.27
CA ASP A 383 -22.68 3.53 -25.07
C ASP A 383 -24.19 3.54 -24.93
N ILE A 384 -24.77 4.74 -24.85
CA ILE A 384 -26.23 4.91 -24.86
C ILE A 384 -26.68 5.08 -26.30
N TYR A 385 -27.53 4.19 -26.81
CA TYR A 385 -28.05 4.30 -28.16
C TYR A 385 -29.09 5.43 -28.24
N SER A 386 -28.66 6.64 -28.60
CA SER A 386 -29.53 7.82 -28.68
C SER A 386 -29.84 8.28 -30.09
N ASN A 387 -29.03 7.87 -31.07
CA ASN A 387 -29.24 8.21 -32.48
C ASN A 387 -29.77 7.00 -33.25
N PRO A 388 -31.03 7.00 -33.70
CA PRO A 388 -31.62 5.90 -34.47
C PRO A 388 -30.87 5.55 -35.76
N LYS A 389 -30.09 6.48 -36.32
CA LYS A 389 -29.28 6.27 -37.52
C LYS A 389 -27.95 5.56 -37.23
N ASN A 390 -27.57 5.41 -35.96
CA ASN A 390 -26.34 4.75 -35.58
C ASN A 390 -26.42 3.24 -35.85
N THR A 391 -25.75 2.77 -36.90
CA THR A 391 -25.67 1.35 -37.27
C THR A 391 -24.52 0.62 -36.58
N VAL A 392 -23.60 1.35 -35.95
CA VAL A 392 -22.41 0.79 -35.29
C VAL A 392 -22.73 0.30 -33.89
N ILE A 393 -23.50 1.06 -33.12
CA ILE A 393 -23.85 0.74 -31.74
C ILE A 393 -25.15 -0.05 -31.70
N TRP A 394 -26.30 0.53 -32.08
CA TRP A 394 -27.62 -0.15 -32.14
C TRP A 394 -27.81 -1.28 -31.10
N ASP A 395 -27.80 -2.55 -31.53
CA ASP A 395 -28.03 -3.76 -30.73
C ASP A 395 -26.90 -4.11 -29.75
N ARG A 396 -25.75 -3.45 -29.88
CA ARG A 396 -24.60 -3.54 -28.96
C ARG A 396 -24.77 -2.63 -27.74
N ALA A 397 -25.72 -1.70 -27.73
CA ALA A 397 -26.08 -0.97 -26.51
C ALA A 397 -27.17 -1.69 -25.73
N TYR A 398 -27.13 -1.61 -24.41
CA TYR A 398 -28.18 -2.13 -23.54
C TYR A 398 -29.49 -1.34 -23.64
N GLY A 399 -29.48 -0.11 -24.15
CA GLY A 399 -30.69 0.68 -24.30
C GLY A 399 -30.43 2.13 -24.69
N THR A 400 -31.50 2.91 -24.63
CA THR A 400 -31.52 4.35 -24.94
C THR A 400 -31.49 5.23 -23.68
N ASP A 401 -31.55 4.62 -22.50
CA ASP A 401 -31.64 5.26 -21.19
C ASP A 401 -30.34 5.05 -20.40
N GLU A 402 -29.80 6.12 -19.81
CA GLU A 402 -28.52 6.09 -19.10
C GLU A 402 -28.51 5.12 -17.92
N LYS A 403 -29.65 4.95 -17.23
CA LYS A 403 -29.75 4.11 -16.04
C LYS A 403 -29.77 2.64 -16.43
N ILE A 404 -30.54 2.24 -17.44
CA ILE A 404 -30.53 0.87 -17.96
C ILE A 404 -29.13 0.49 -18.46
N VAL A 405 -28.48 1.38 -19.22
CA VAL A 405 -27.12 1.13 -19.73
C VAL A 405 -26.12 1.00 -18.60
N SER A 406 -26.17 1.87 -17.59
CA SER A 406 -25.31 1.79 -16.41
C SER A 406 -25.52 0.50 -15.63
N ASP A 407 -26.77 0.19 -15.28
CA ASP A 407 -27.13 -0.97 -14.46
C ASP A 407 -26.72 -2.29 -15.12
N MET A 408 -27.05 -2.48 -16.41
CA MET A 408 -26.75 -3.72 -17.14
C MET A 408 -25.28 -3.84 -17.51
N GLY A 409 -24.66 -2.75 -17.95
CA GLY A 409 -23.24 -2.71 -18.27
C GLY A 409 -22.37 -3.00 -17.05
N ILE A 410 -22.63 -2.35 -15.92
CA ILE A 410 -21.87 -2.58 -14.68
C ILE A 410 -22.09 -3.99 -14.14
N ALA A 411 -23.30 -4.55 -14.26
CA ALA A 411 -23.57 -5.93 -13.91
C ALA A 411 -22.73 -6.90 -14.74
N THR A 412 -22.72 -6.75 -16.07
CA THR A 412 -21.92 -7.57 -17.00
C THR A 412 -20.42 -7.43 -16.71
N MET A 413 -19.93 -6.20 -16.53
CA MET A 413 -18.54 -5.91 -16.14
C MET A 413 -18.16 -6.69 -14.87
N ASN A 414 -19.01 -6.66 -13.83
CA ASN A 414 -18.73 -7.38 -12.58
C ASN A 414 -18.78 -8.90 -12.75
N GLY A 415 -19.62 -9.42 -13.65
CA GLY A 415 -19.67 -10.83 -14.01
C GLY A 415 -18.35 -11.31 -14.62
N LEU A 416 -17.81 -10.58 -15.60
CA LEU A 416 -16.49 -10.86 -16.21
C LEU A 416 -15.37 -10.88 -15.15
N LYS A 417 -15.33 -9.82 -14.31
CA LYS A 417 -14.33 -9.68 -13.23
C LYS A 417 -14.37 -10.83 -12.24
N LYS A 418 -15.58 -11.32 -11.92
CA LYS A 418 -15.79 -12.42 -10.97
C LYS A 418 -15.10 -13.69 -11.43
N GLU A 419 -15.13 -13.98 -12.74
CA GLU A 419 -14.49 -15.17 -13.32
C GLU A 419 -13.00 -14.97 -13.58
N GLY A 420 -12.52 -13.73 -13.47
CA GLY A 420 -11.11 -13.38 -13.65
C GLY A 420 -10.75 -13.02 -15.09
N VAL A 421 -11.74 -12.64 -15.90
CA VAL A 421 -11.54 -11.98 -17.20
C VAL A 421 -11.60 -10.46 -16.97
N MET A 422 -10.67 -9.72 -17.55
CA MET A 422 -10.56 -8.26 -17.43
C MET A 422 -11.54 -7.59 -18.38
N PRO A 423 -12.61 -6.95 -17.90
CA PRO A 423 -13.50 -6.20 -18.77
C PRO A 423 -12.85 -4.88 -19.19
N VAL A 424 -13.12 -4.47 -20.41
CA VAL A 424 -12.79 -3.14 -20.92
C VAL A 424 -14.08 -2.47 -21.36
N VAL A 425 -14.52 -1.47 -20.59
CA VAL A 425 -15.75 -0.75 -20.92
C VAL A 425 -15.51 0.20 -22.09
N LYS A 426 -16.47 0.30 -23.01
CA LYS A 426 -16.29 1.04 -24.27
C LYS A 426 -17.60 1.66 -24.80
N HIS A 427 -17.56 2.68 -25.66
CA HIS A 427 -16.37 3.33 -26.22
C HIS A 427 -16.32 4.80 -25.75
N PHE A 428 -15.41 5.12 -24.84
CA PHE A 428 -15.34 6.46 -24.25
C PHE A 428 -15.03 7.52 -25.32
N PRO A 429 -15.64 8.74 -25.29
CA PRO A 429 -16.59 9.27 -24.30
C PRO A 429 -18.08 8.98 -24.58
N GLY A 430 -18.42 8.06 -25.49
CA GLY A 430 -19.79 7.71 -25.86
C GLY A 430 -20.01 7.76 -27.36
N HIS A 431 -20.15 6.60 -28.00
CA HIS A 431 -20.28 6.46 -29.46
C HIS A 431 -21.75 6.39 -29.92
N GLY A 432 -22.71 6.23 -29.02
CA GLY A 432 -24.10 5.91 -29.36
C GLY A 432 -24.92 7.02 -30.06
N ASP A 433 -24.39 8.25 -30.13
CA ASP A 433 -25.03 9.38 -30.82
C ASP A 433 -24.48 9.68 -32.23
N THR A 434 -23.52 8.90 -32.72
CA THR A 434 -22.92 9.12 -34.05
C THR A 434 -23.84 8.66 -35.19
N ASP A 435 -23.78 9.32 -36.33
CA ASP A 435 -24.49 8.96 -37.57
C ASP A 435 -23.59 8.33 -38.65
N ILE A 436 -22.27 8.40 -38.47
CA ILE A 436 -21.24 7.84 -39.36
C ILE A 436 -20.46 6.76 -38.61
N ASP A 437 -20.06 5.72 -39.34
CA ASP A 437 -19.28 4.60 -38.83
C ASP A 437 -17.76 4.89 -38.89
N SER A 438 -17.10 4.81 -37.72
CA SER A 438 -15.66 5.03 -37.53
C SER A 438 -14.77 4.05 -38.29
N HIS A 439 -15.31 2.93 -38.75
CA HIS A 439 -14.60 2.01 -39.64
C HIS A 439 -14.41 2.58 -41.06
N PHE A 440 -15.20 3.59 -41.44
CA PHE A 440 -15.19 4.17 -42.78
C PHE A 440 -14.75 5.63 -42.82
N ASP A 441 -15.18 6.45 -41.85
CA ASP A 441 -14.86 7.87 -41.78
C ASP A 441 -14.94 8.40 -40.32
N LEU A 442 -14.42 9.59 -40.04
CA LEU A 442 -14.35 10.15 -38.68
C LEU A 442 -15.74 10.61 -38.18
N PRO A 443 -16.35 9.95 -37.18
CA PRO A 443 -17.64 10.39 -36.65
C PRO A 443 -17.49 11.67 -35.83
N VAL A 444 -18.41 12.61 -36.01
CA VAL A 444 -18.41 13.90 -35.30
C VAL A 444 -19.62 13.98 -34.37
N VAL A 445 -19.38 14.35 -33.11
CA VAL A 445 -20.42 14.61 -32.12
C VAL A 445 -20.33 16.07 -31.69
N ASN A 446 -21.38 16.85 -31.98
CA ASN A 446 -21.42 18.28 -31.68
C ASN A 446 -22.05 18.59 -30.31
N LYS A 447 -21.57 17.93 -29.25
CA LYS A 447 -22.04 18.09 -27.86
C LYS A 447 -21.01 18.81 -26.99
N SER A 448 -21.50 19.72 -26.15
CA SER A 448 -20.69 20.37 -25.12
C SER A 448 -20.38 19.39 -23.98
N LEU A 449 -19.34 19.68 -23.19
CA LEU A 449 -19.00 18.85 -22.03
C LEU A 449 -20.19 18.68 -21.07
N LYS A 450 -20.96 19.74 -20.81
CA LYS A 450 -22.13 19.67 -19.92
C LYS A 450 -23.21 18.71 -20.45
N GLN A 451 -23.41 18.66 -21.77
CA GLN A 451 -24.35 17.73 -22.39
C GLN A 451 -23.88 16.29 -22.24
N LEU A 452 -22.59 16.03 -22.49
CA LEU A 452 -21.99 14.71 -22.29
C LEU A 452 -22.07 14.27 -20.83
N GLU A 453 -21.80 15.17 -19.87
CA GLU A 453 -21.89 14.89 -18.43
C GLU A 453 -23.32 14.56 -17.98
N SER A 454 -24.32 15.13 -18.63
CA SER A 454 -25.73 14.87 -18.33
C SER A 454 -26.29 13.61 -18.98
N PHE A 455 -25.51 12.91 -19.81
CA PHE A 455 -26.02 11.76 -20.56
C PHE A 455 -24.92 10.72 -20.87
N GLU A 456 -24.12 10.89 -21.93
CA GLU A 456 -23.16 9.87 -22.39
C GLU A 456 -22.13 9.43 -21.35
N LEU A 457 -21.70 10.34 -20.47
CA LEU A 457 -20.66 10.07 -19.48
C LEU A 457 -21.20 9.43 -18.19
N ILE A 458 -22.53 9.34 -18.02
CA ILE A 458 -23.15 8.76 -16.82
C ILE A 458 -22.71 7.29 -16.65
N PRO A 459 -22.87 6.39 -17.64
CA PRO A 459 -22.43 5.00 -17.49
C PRO A 459 -20.93 4.85 -17.20
N PHE A 460 -20.09 5.67 -17.85
CA PHE A 460 -18.65 5.64 -17.60
C PHE A 460 -18.30 6.11 -16.19
N LYS A 461 -18.93 7.17 -15.69
CA LYS A 461 -18.70 7.68 -14.34
C LYS A 461 -19.09 6.63 -13.30
N GLU A 462 -20.25 6.01 -13.47
CA GLU A 462 -20.70 4.95 -12.58
C GLU A 462 -19.79 3.71 -12.63
N ALA A 463 -19.37 3.28 -13.82
CA ALA A 463 -18.43 2.17 -13.96
C ALA A 463 -17.10 2.46 -13.23
N ILE A 464 -16.55 3.68 -13.36
CA ILE A 464 -15.35 4.11 -12.63
C ILE A 464 -15.57 4.04 -11.12
N ASP A 465 -16.69 4.55 -10.61
CA ASP A 465 -17.01 4.54 -9.17
C ASP A 465 -17.23 3.13 -8.62
N LYS A 466 -17.66 2.19 -9.48
CA LYS A 466 -17.81 0.75 -9.17
C LYS A 466 -16.54 -0.05 -9.45
N GLY A 467 -15.42 0.61 -9.72
CA GLY A 467 -14.10 0.00 -9.83
C GLY A 467 -13.82 -0.64 -11.19
N CYS A 468 -14.21 0.03 -12.28
CA CYS A 468 -13.76 -0.28 -13.62
C CYS A 468 -12.23 -0.32 -13.70
N ASP A 469 -11.70 -1.33 -14.39
CA ASP A 469 -10.27 -1.61 -14.45
C ASP A 469 -9.60 -1.06 -15.73
N ALA A 470 -10.33 -1.08 -16.85
CA ALA A 470 -9.85 -0.61 -18.14
C ALA A 470 -10.99 0.05 -18.93
N ILE A 471 -10.65 1.11 -19.68
CA ILE A 471 -11.55 1.84 -20.56
C ILE A 471 -10.95 1.91 -21.95
N MET A 472 -11.74 1.61 -22.98
CA MET A 472 -11.37 1.84 -24.38
C MET A 472 -11.88 3.20 -24.84
N VAL A 473 -11.03 3.96 -25.52
CA VAL A 473 -11.34 5.29 -26.06
C VAL A 473 -11.55 5.20 -27.56
N SER A 474 -12.66 5.79 -28.03
CA SER A 474 -13.12 5.75 -29.42
C SER A 474 -12.48 6.81 -30.31
N HIS A 475 -12.50 6.55 -31.61
CA HIS A 475 -12.05 7.49 -32.65
C HIS A 475 -13.15 8.46 -33.08
N ILE A 476 -13.81 9.12 -32.12
CA ILE A 476 -14.86 10.12 -32.41
C ILE A 476 -14.37 11.55 -32.14
N LEU A 477 -14.73 12.49 -32.99
CA LEU A 477 -14.42 13.91 -32.81
C LEU A 477 -15.51 14.59 -31.98
N ILE A 478 -15.16 15.05 -30.77
CA ILE A 478 -16.06 15.86 -29.95
C ILE A 478 -15.74 17.34 -30.19
N GLU A 479 -16.36 17.92 -31.21
CA GLU A 479 -15.98 19.22 -31.79
C GLU A 479 -15.90 20.35 -30.74
N LYS A 480 -16.83 20.38 -29.79
CA LYS A 480 -16.90 21.41 -28.73
C LYS A 480 -15.89 21.23 -27.59
N ILE A 481 -15.15 20.11 -27.55
CA ILE A 481 -14.08 19.86 -26.56
C ILE A 481 -12.71 19.91 -27.23
N ASP A 482 -12.59 19.29 -28.40
CA ASP A 482 -11.40 19.30 -29.25
C ASP A 482 -11.83 19.17 -30.71
N SER A 483 -11.78 20.28 -31.46
CA SER A 483 -12.19 20.33 -32.86
C SER A 483 -11.17 19.77 -33.84
N LYS A 484 -9.99 19.36 -33.35
CA LYS A 484 -8.89 18.89 -34.21
C LYS A 484 -8.59 17.41 -34.03
N ASN A 485 -8.82 16.87 -32.83
CA ASN A 485 -8.38 15.54 -32.48
C ASN A 485 -9.56 14.66 -32.08
N PRO A 486 -9.71 13.46 -32.66
CA PRO A 486 -10.62 12.47 -32.10
C PRO A 486 -10.26 12.16 -30.66
N ALA A 487 -11.21 11.62 -29.90
CA ALA A 487 -11.06 11.35 -28.47
C ALA A 487 -9.80 10.55 -28.14
N THR A 488 -9.49 9.52 -28.93
CA THR A 488 -8.25 8.71 -28.81
C THR A 488 -6.96 9.53 -28.88
N LEU A 489 -6.97 10.68 -29.55
CA LEU A 489 -5.80 11.54 -29.76
C LEU A 489 -5.86 12.85 -28.96
N SER A 490 -6.91 13.06 -28.16
CA SER A 490 -7.17 14.33 -27.48
C SER A 490 -6.73 14.30 -26.02
N LYS A 491 -5.75 15.13 -25.68
CA LYS A 491 -5.36 15.39 -24.27
C LYS A 491 -6.50 16.00 -23.46
N ASN A 492 -7.41 16.75 -24.08
CA ASN A 492 -8.56 17.31 -23.39
C ASN A 492 -9.56 16.21 -22.96
N ILE A 493 -9.68 15.15 -23.76
CA ILE A 493 -10.62 14.05 -23.48
C ILE A 493 -9.97 12.98 -22.60
N ILE A 494 -8.78 12.50 -22.94
CA ILE A 494 -8.14 11.44 -22.15
C ILE A 494 -7.58 11.99 -20.83
N TYR A 495 -6.71 13.00 -20.87
CA TYR A 495 -6.10 13.49 -19.64
C TYR A 495 -7.08 14.35 -18.82
N LYS A 496 -7.53 15.49 -19.35
CA LYS A 496 -8.31 16.45 -18.55
C LYS A 496 -9.68 15.92 -18.14
N LEU A 497 -10.40 15.28 -19.06
CA LEU A 497 -11.72 14.74 -18.77
C LEU A 497 -11.62 13.38 -18.03
N LEU A 498 -11.02 12.35 -18.64
CA LEU A 498 -11.03 11.00 -18.06
C LEU A 498 -10.09 10.85 -16.85
N ARG A 499 -8.83 11.28 -16.93
CA ARG A 499 -7.85 11.11 -15.83
C ARG A 499 -8.05 12.08 -14.67
N GLU A 500 -8.21 13.37 -14.95
CA GLU A 500 -8.31 14.41 -13.93
C GLU A 500 -9.75 14.54 -13.41
N LYS A 501 -10.68 14.95 -14.27
CA LYS A 501 -12.05 15.29 -13.85
C LYS A 501 -12.88 14.08 -13.42
N MET A 502 -12.82 12.97 -14.16
CA MET A 502 -13.49 11.72 -13.79
C MET A 502 -12.66 10.83 -12.86
N ASN A 503 -11.42 11.24 -12.56
CA ASN A 503 -10.50 10.58 -11.64
C ASN A 503 -10.22 9.09 -11.97
N PHE A 504 -10.20 8.72 -13.25
CA PHE A 504 -9.95 7.33 -13.65
C PHE A 504 -8.47 6.96 -13.52
N LYS A 505 -8.19 5.93 -12.73
CA LYS A 505 -6.82 5.44 -12.45
C LYS A 505 -6.48 4.10 -13.08
N GLY A 506 -7.43 3.46 -13.76
CA GLY A 506 -7.23 2.17 -14.45
C GLY A 506 -6.48 2.31 -15.77
N VAL A 507 -6.47 1.26 -16.58
CA VAL A 507 -5.78 1.26 -17.89
C VAL A 507 -6.64 1.95 -18.95
N VAL A 508 -6.05 2.86 -19.73
CA VAL A 508 -6.68 3.43 -20.92
C VAL A 508 -6.13 2.76 -22.16
N ILE A 509 -7.01 2.20 -22.97
CA ILE A 509 -6.69 1.48 -24.20
C ILE A 509 -7.30 2.27 -25.37
N THR A 510 -6.59 2.38 -26.49
CA THR A 510 -7.21 2.89 -27.72
C THR A 510 -8.18 1.88 -28.30
N ASP A 511 -9.19 2.33 -29.03
CA ASP A 511 -9.80 1.49 -30.07
C ASP A 511 -8.75 1.16 -31.16
N ASP A 512 -9.04 0.23 -32.06
CA ASP A 512 -8.05 -0.27 -33.03
C ASP A 512 -7.52 0.88 -33.91
N MET A 513 -6.21 1.14 -33.82
CA MET A 513 -5.56 2.23 -34.54
C MET A 513 -5.52 2.01 -36.06
N HIS A 514 -5.80 0.79 -36.53
CA HIS A 514 -5.92 0.49 -37.95
C HIS A 514 -7.22 1.02 -38.59
N MET A 515 -8.22 1.40 -37.77
CA MET A 515 -9.50 1.94 -38.27
C MET A 515 -9.33 3.23 -39.07
N LYS A 516 -10.16 3.39 -40.11
CA LYS A 516 -10.05 4.50 -41.09
C LYS A 516 -10.24 5.88 -40.50
N ALA A 517 -11.01 6.01 -39.41
CA ALA A 517 -11.16 7.27 -38.68
C ALA A 517 -9.80 7.88 -38.24
N ILE A 518 -8.77 7.05 -38.05
CA ILE A 518 -7.40 7.48 -37.78
C ILE A 518 -6.54 7.45 -39.04
N SER A 519 -6.49 6.29 -39.71
CA SER A 519 -5.52 6.02 -40.78
C SER A 519 -5.70 6.87 -42.05
N ASN A 520 -6.87 7.50 -42.24
CA ASN A 520 -7.09 8.44 -43.35
C ASN A 520 -6.39 9.81 -43.13
N ASN A 521 -6.15 10.20 -41.88
CA ASN A 521 -5.68 11.55 -41.52
C ASN A 521 -4.25 11.59 -40.97
N LEU A 522 -3.82 10.50 -40.33
CA LEU A 522 -2.50 10.36 -39.73
C LEU A 522 -1.97 8.95 -39.98
N SER A 523 -0.65 8.82 -40.07
CA SER A 523 -0.04 7.49 -40.00
C SER A 523 -0.32 6.87 -38.63
N ILE A 524 -0.45 5.55 -38.59
CA ILE A 524 -0.74 4.80 -37.35
C ILE A 524 0.35 5.08 -36.30
N GLU A 525 1.60 5.22 -36.73
CA GLU A 525 2.75 5.53 -35.90
C GLU A 525 2.64 6.93 -35.25
N GLU A 526 2.26 7.95 -36.02
CA GLU A 526 2.10 9.31 -35.51
C GLU A 526 0.89 9.44 -34.58
N ALA A 527 -0.21 8.78 -34.94
CA ALA A 527 -1.39 8.70 -34.11
C ALA A 527 -1.09 8.00 -32.78
N SER A 528 -0.28 6.93 -32.78
CA SER A 528 0.13 6.21 -31.57
C SER A 528 0.93 7.09 -30.61
N VAL A 529 1.94 7.81 -31.11
CA VAL A 529 2.72 8.78 -30.31
C VAL A 529 1.82 9.87 -29.71
N LYS A 530 0.87 10.37 -30.50
CA LYS A 530 -0.07 11.40 -30.08
C LYS A 530 -1.04 10.89 -29.00
N SER A 531 -1.53 9.66 -29.13
CA SER A 531 -2.40 8.99 -28.16
C SER A 531 -1.70 8.77 -26.81
N ILE A 532 -0.43 8.32 -26.82
CA ILE A 532 0.38 8.16 -25.60
C ILE A 532 0.52 9.50 -24.86
N ASN A 533 0.84 10.57 -25.61
CA ASN A 533 0.94 11.93 -25.07
C ASN A 533 -0.41 12.49 -24.59
N ALA A 534 -1.52 12.03 -25.15
CA ALA A 534 -2.87 12.36 -24.69
C ALA A 534 -3.23 11.65 -23.38
N GLY A 535 -2.61 10.50 -23.08
CA GLY A 535 -2.73 9.78 -21.80
C GLY A 535 -3.17 8.32 -21.91
N SER A 536 -3.20 7.75 -23.13
CA SER A 536 -3.44 6.32 -23.35
C SER A 536 -2.27 5.49 -22.84
N ASP A 537 -2.57 4.36 -22.19
CA ASP A 537 -1.55 3.46 -21.66
C ASP A 537 -1.24 2.31 -22.63
N ILE A 538 -2.26 1.81 -23.34
CA ILE A 538 -2.11 0.75 -24.33
C ILE A 538 -2.58 1.23 -25.70
N ILE A 539 -1.76 0.97 -26.73
CA ILE A 539 -2.11 1.13 -28.13
C ILE A 539 -2.55 -0.23 -28.68
N LEU A 540 -3.78 -0.28 -29.20
CA LEU A 540 -4.33 -1.46 -29.87
C LEU A 540 -4.06 -1.39 -31.37
N ILE A 541 -3.41 -2.41 -31.92
CA ILE A 541 -3.09 -2.54 -33.35
C ILE A 541 -3.63 -3.89 -33.82
N GLY A 542 -4.85 -3.91 -34.35
CA GLY A 542 -5.52 -5.14 -34.80
C GLY A 542 -5.01 -5.70 -36.14
N SER A 543 -3.89 -5.19 -36.65
CA SER A 543 -3.33 -5.50 -37.98
C SER A 543 -2.16 -6.48 -37.93
N ASP A 544 -1.28 -6.45 -38.95
CA ASP A 544 -0.08 -7.28 -39.06
C ASP A 544 1.10 -6.81 -38.19
N ILE A 545 2.11 -7.69 -38.09
CA ILE A 545 3.33 -7.47 -37.34
C ILE A 545 4.20 -6.30 -37.85
N ASP A 546 4.18 -5.97 -39.14
CA ASP A 546 5.08 -4.95 -39.70
C ASP A 546 4.64 -3.56 -39.25
N ILE A 547 3.33 -3.30 -39.25
CA ILE A 547 2.76 -2.08 -38.65
C ILE A 547 3.10 -2.01 -37.17
N THR A 548 2.98 -3.13 -36.44
CA THR A 548 3.30 -3.19 -35.01
C THR A 548 4.76 -2.81 -34.74
N LYS A 549 5.70 -3.37 -35.51
CA LYS A 549 7.14 -3.03 -35.41
C LYS A 549 7.39 -1.55 -35.73
N SER A 550 6.77 -1.03 -36.78
CA SER A 550 6.89 0.38 -37.16
C SER A 550 6.42 1.33 -36.05
N VAL A 551 5.30 1.01 -35.39
CA VAL A 551 4.78 1.79 -34.26
C VAL A 551 5.74 1.76 -33.07
N ILE A 552 6.26 0.59 -32.69
CA ILE A 552 7.22 0.46 -31.58
C ILE A 552 8.46 1.32 -31.85
N GLU A 553 9.03 1.22 -33.04
CA GLU A 553 10.21 2.03 -33.43
C GLU A 553 9.90 3.53 -33.42
N LYS A 554 8.72 3.95 -33.88
CA LYS A 554 8.32 5.36 -33.81
C LYS A 554 8.20 5.85 -32.37
N ILE A 555 7.64 5.05 -31.46
CA ILE A 555 7.51 5.40 -30.04
C ILE A 555 8.91 5.52 -29.42
N LYS A 556 9.80 4.56 -29.70
CA LYS A 556 11.20 4.60 -29.24
C LYS A 556 11.92 5.85 -29.73
N LEU A 557 11.80 6.20 -31.01
CA LEU A 557 12.33 7.44 -31.56
C LEU A 557 11.70 8.69 -30.93
N ALA A 558 10.41 8.66 -30.61
CA ALA A 558 9.73 9.77 -29.95
C ALA A 558 10.26 9.98 -28.52
N VAL A 559 10.55 8.91 -27.78
CA VAL A 559 11.18 9.00 -26.45
C VAL A 559 12.60 9.54 -26.56
N LYS A 560 13.42 8.97 -27.46
CA LYS A 560 14.81 9.42 -27.70
C LYS A 560 14.91 10.90 -28.09
N ASN A 561 13.91 11.41 -28.81
CA ASN A 561 13.82 12.80 -29.24
C ASN A 561 13.04 13.71 -28.26
N ASN A 562 12.77 13.25 -27.03
CA ASN A 562 12.02 13.97 -26.00
C ASN A 562 10.61 14.44 -26.41
N LYS A 563 10.01 13.79 -27.41
CA LYS A 563 8.59 14.00 -27.78
C LYS A 563 7.64 13.25 -26.84
N ILE A 564 8.12 12.18 -26.20
CA ILE A 564 7.48 11.48 -25.09
C ILE A 564 8.52 11.42 -23.97
N THR A 565 8.14 11.73 -22.73
CA THR A 565 9.05 11.54 -21.59
C THR A 565 9.06 10.07 -21.16
N GLU A 566 10.19 9.56 -20.67
CA GLU A 566 10.23 8.20 -20.14
C GLU A 566 9.30 8.03 -18.93
N ASP A 567 9.15 9.06 -18.09
CA ASP A 567 8.16 9.06 -16.99
C ASP A 567 6.73 8.79 -17.47
N ARG A 568 6.36 9.26 -18.68
CA ARG A 568 5.04 8.99 -19.27
C ARG A 568 4.89 7.52 -19.66
N ILE A 569 5.97 6.91 -20.14
CA ILE A 569 6.03 5.45 -20.42
C ILE A 569 5.90 4.68 -19.10
N ASP A 570 6.69 5.02 -18.09
CA ASP A 570 6.70 4.36 -16.78
C ASP A 570 5.33 4.43 -16.09
N GLU A 571 4.63 5.57 -16.20
CA GLU A 571 3.28 5.75 -15.67
C GLU A 571 2.27 4.78 -16.31
N SER A 572 2.36 4.58 -17.63
CA SER A 572 1.52 3.62 -18.37
C SER A 572 1.84 2.18 -17.97
N VAL A 573 3.12 1.81 -18.00
CA VAL A 573 3.58 0.46 -17.65
C VAL A 573 3.22 0.13 -16.21
N TYR A 574 3.30 1.08 -15.29
CA TYR A 574 2.84 0.90 -13.91
C TYR A 574 1.37 0.47 -13.83
N ARG A 575 0.47 1.12 -14.58
CA ARG A 575 -0.95 0.74 -14.61
C ARG A 575 -1.15 -0.63 -15.21
N ILE A 576 -0.45 -0.91 -16.31
CA ILE A 576 -0.51 -2.19 -17.04
C ILE A 576 -0.09 -3.33 -16.12
N LEU A 577 1.09 -3.23 -15.49
CA LEU A 577 1.60 -4.26 -14.59
C LEU A 577 0.75 -4.39 -13.31
N THR A 578 0.19 -3.29 -12.80
CA THR A 578 -0.76 -3.34 -11.68
C THR A 578 -2.02 -4.12 -12.05
N LEU A 579 -2.53 -3.93 -13.27
CA LEU A 579 -3.68 -4.68 -13.77
C LEU A 579 -3.33 -6.16 -13.92
N LYS A 580 -2.17 -6.49 -14.50
CA LYS A 580 -1.69 -7.86 -14.62
C LYS A 580 -1.56 -8.54 -13.25
N GLU A 581 -0.90 -7.89 -12.29
CA GLU A 581 -0.76 -8.42 -10.92
C GLU A 581 -2.14 -8.70 -10.29
N LYS A 582 -3.11 -7.81 -10.46
CA LYS A 582 -4.48 -7.97 -9.93
C LYS A 582 -5.18 -9.25 -10.42
N TYR A 583 -4.92 -9.68 -11.66
CA TYR A 583 -5.63 -10.80 -12.28
C TYR A 583 -4.82 -12.10 -12.31
N PHE A 584 -3.50 -12.05 -12.49
CA PHE A 584 -2.64 -13.24 -12.61
C PHE A 584 -2.03 -13.72 -11.29
N ASN A 585 -1.79 -12.83 -10.30
CA ASN A 585 -1.18 -13.23 -9.01
C ASN A 585 -2.20 -13.73 -7.97
N LYS A 586 -3.37 -14.21 -8.40
CA LYS A 586 -4.41 -14.80 -7.51
C LYS A 586 -4.06 -16.23 -7.04
N LYS A 587 -2.80 -16.48 -6.66
CA LYS A 587 -2.45 -17.73 -5.95
C LYS A 587 -2.99 -17.79 -4.51
N ASP A 588 -3.56 -16.69 -3.98
CA ASP A 588 -4.14 -16.64 -2.63
C ASP A 588 -5.56 -16.00 -2.61
N LYS A 589 -6.58 -16.66 -3.17
CA LYS A 589 -7.98 -16.32 -2.88
C LYS A 589 -8.78 -17.54 -2.46
#